data_AF-A0A955RXN3-F1
#
_entry.id   AF-A0A955RXN3-F1
#
_cell.length_a   1.000
_cell.length_b   1.000
_cell.length_c   1.000
_cell.angle_alpha   90.00
_cell.angle_beta   90.00
_cell.angle_gamma   90.00
#
_symmetry.space_group_name_H-M   'P 1'
#
loop_
_entity.id
_entity.type
_entity.pdbx_description
1 polymer ?
#
loop_
_entity_poly.entity_id
_entity_poly.type
_entity_poly.pdbx_seq_one_letter_code
_entity_poly.pdbx_strand_id
1 'polypeptide(L)'
;MRLYKQGIIKGIIGCFVLTVLIVIGSRRLYHFDAALVPYLFGTLFAVFGIIYRYAVWLSRPPTQTLWRRSLKFFFSLHFFRTLGVIIKNLFQNIAAQKFIGKRSPYRWVMHFLIAWGCLLAFAVTFPLVFGWLHFETPVGQEHMYQIYFFGFPTVIFDPYGLMGFFIFNALNFCSVMIIIGTVMAFTRRFLLPGEITTQTFANDLLPLLILFSVAVTGLFLTYDTHFLAGRHYRVLSTIHCWTVVIFLIYLPFGKFFFFFFRFAQM
;
A
#
# COMPACT_ATOMS: atom_id res chain seq x y z
N MET A 1 29.85 5.66 -5.83
CA MET A 1 28.61 6.14 -5.19
C MET A 1 28.80 6.12 -3.67
N ARG A 2 28.89 7.26 -2.97
CA ARG A 2 29.08 7.25 -1.50
C ARG A 2 27.75 6.97 -0.80
N LEU A 3 27.68 5.89 -0.03
CA LEU A 3 26.50 5.55 0.78
C LEU A 3 26.28 6.60 1.87
N TYR A 4 25.03 7.03 2.04
CA TYR A 4 24.67 7.99 3.08
C TYR A 4 24.51 7.27 4.42
N LYS A 5 25.58 7.23 5.23
CA LYS A 5 25.65 6.47 6.50
C LYS A 5 24.47 6.76 7.45
N GLN A 6 24.09 8.04 7.61
CA GLN A 6 22.95 8.42 8.45
C GLN A 6 21.62 7.87 7.93
N GLY A 7 21.46 7.75 6.61
CA GLY A 7 20.26 7.16 6.01
C GLY A 7 20.16 5.66 6.31
N ILE A 8 21.29 4.94 6.28
CA ILE A 8 21.33 3.51 6.63
C ILE A 8 20.92 3.32 8.08
N ILE A 9 21.48 4.10 9.00
CA ILE A 9 21.14 4.03 10.44
C ILE A 9 19.65 4.28 10.64
N LYS A 10 19.08 5.33 10.02
CA LYS A 10 17.64 5.61 10.10
C LYS A 10 16.79 4.47 9.54
N GLY A 11 17.22 3.85 8.43
CA GLY A 11 16.55 2.68 7.86
C GLY A 11 16.54 1.50 8.82
N ILE A 12 17.70 1.15 9.42
CA ILE A 12 17.82 0.07 10.41
C ILE A 12 16.93 0.34 11.63
N ILE A 13 16.96 1.57 12.16
CA ILE A 13 16.09 1.97 13.27
C ILE A 13 14.62 1.81 12.89
N GLY A 14 14.22 2.24 11.70
CA GLY A 14 12.85 2.09 11.21
C GLY A 14 12.40 0.63 11.13
N CYS A 15 13.24 -0.25 10.61
CA CYS A 15 12.96 -1.69 10.60
C CYS A 15 12.86 -2.26 12.01
N PHE A 16 13.78 -1.88 12.91
CA PHE A 16 13.75 -2.34 14.30
C PHE A 16 12.46 -1.92 15.00
N VAL A 17 12.07 -0.65 14.86
CA VAL A 17 10.81 -0.12 15.41
C VAL A 17 9.62 -0.89 14.84
N LEU A 18 9.57 -1.10 13.52
CA LEU A 18 8.49 -1.87 12.91
C LEU A 18 8.44 -3.31 13.44
N THR A 19 9.57 -4.01 13.53
CA THR A 19 9.63 -5.37 14.10
C THR A 19 9.11 -5.40 15.53
N VAL A 20 9.49 -4.43 16.37
CA VAL A 20 8.96 -4.32 17.75
C VAL A 20 7.45 -4.11 17.75
N LEU A 21 6.92 -3.23 16.90
CA LEU A 21 5.47 -3.00 16.78
C LEU A 21 4.71 -4.25 16.30
N ILE A 22 5.31 -5.03 15.40
CA ILE A 22 4.75 -6.31 14.93
C ILE A 22 4.69 -7.30 16.09
N VAL A 23 5.78 -7.50 16.82
CA VAL A 23 5.83 -8.42 17.97
C VAL A 23 4.82 -8.01 19.06
N ILE A 24 4.72 -6.71 19.37
CA ILE A 24 3.74 -6.22 20.36
C ILE A 24 2.32 -6.43 19.85
N GLY A 25 2.03 -6.00 18.61
CA GLY A 25 0.68 -5.99 18.07
C GLY A 25 0.12 -7.37 17.75
N SER A 26 0.98 -8.34 17.43
CA SER A 26 0.62 -9.75 17.20
C SER A 26 0.57 -10.60 18.48
N ARG A 27 0.70 -9.99 19.67
CA ARG A 27 0.76 -10.67 20.97
C ARG A 27 1.91 -11.69 21.03
N ARG A 28 3.14 -11.23 20.78
CA ARG A 28 4.36 -12.06 20.72
C ARG A 28 4.30 -13.11 19.60
N LEU A 29 3.77 -12.72 18.44
CA LEU A 29 3.63 -13.58 17.26
C LEU A 29 2.63 -14.75 17.41
N TYR A 30 1.81 -14.76 18.45
CA TYR A 30 0.84 -15.84 18.67
C TYR A 30 -0.19 -15.95 17.53
N HIS A 31 -0.65 -14.80 17.01
CA HIS A 31 -1.61 -14.73 15.91
C HIS A 31 -0.94 -14.47 14.54
N PHE A 32 0.36 -14.72 14.43
CA PHE A 32 1.10 -14.48 13.19
C PHE A 32 1.08 -15.72 12.30
N ASP A 33 0.58 -15.57 11.07
CA ASP A 33 0.57 -16.66 10.08
C ASP A 33 1.94 -16.82 9.41
N ALA A 34 2.53 -18.00 9.54
CA ALA A 34 3.82 -18.35 8.95
C ALA A 34 3.83 -18.25 7.41
N ALA A 35 2.68 -18.40 6.74
CA ALA A 35 2.56 -18.20 5.29
C ALA A 35 2.85 -16.75 4.87
N LEU A 36 2.72 -15.79 5.81
CA LEU A 36 2.91 -14.36 5.55
C LEU A 36 4.37 -13.89 5.71
N VAL A 37 5.28 -14.78 6.12
CA VAL A 37 6.71 -14.45 6.37
C VAL A 37 7.40 -13.79 5.16
N PRO A 38 7.24 -14.26 3.90
CA PRO A 38 7.89 -13.62 2.76
C PRO A 38 7.41 -12.16 2.57
N TYR A 39 6.12 -11.90 2.79
CA TYR A 39 5.53 -10.57 2.71
C TYR A 39 6.06 -9.66 3.82
N LEU A 40 6.27 -10.20 5.03
CA LEU A 40 6.89 -9.47 6.13
C LEU A 40 8.31 -9.01 5.77
N PHE A 41 9.16 -9.92 5.26
CA PHE A 41 10.51 -9.56 4.83
C PHE A 41 10.50 -8.54 3.68
N GLY A 42 9.61 -8.71 2.69
CA GLY A 42 9.41 -7.72 1.63
C GLY A 42 9.02 -6.35 2.19
N THR A 43 8.16 -6.32 3.21
CA THR A 43 7.71 -5.08 3.86
C THR A 43 8.83 -4.41 4.64
N LEU A 44 9.62 -5.17 5.41
CA LEU A 44 10.79 -4.65 6.13
C LEU A 44 11.81 -4.05 5.16
N PHE A 45 12.06 -4.71 4.03
CA PHE A 45 12.93 -4.19 2.97
C PHE A 45 12.38 -2.90 2.34
N ALA A 46 11.08 -2.87 2.03
CA ALA A 46 10.42 -1.68 1.50
C ALA A 46 10.54 -0.49 2.46
N VAL A 47 10.28 -0.72 3.75
CA VAL A 47 10.38 0.29 4.82
C VAL A 47 11.81 0.80 4.96
N PHE A 48 12.80 -0.10 4.97
CA PHE A 48 14.21 0.28 4.96
C PHE A 48 14.53 1.20 3.77
N GLY A 49 14.17 0.77 2.55
CA GLY A 49 14.47 1.50 1.32
C GLY A 49 13.78 2.86 1.26
N ILE A 50 12.52 2.96 1.69
CA ILE A 50 11.75 4.20 1.75
C ILE A 50 12.42 5.17 2.74
N ILE A 51 12.74 4.72 3.95
CA ILE A 51 13.37 5.57 4.97
C ILE A 51 14.76 6.02 4.52
N TYR A 52 15.56 5.12 3.95
CA TYR A 52 16.88 5.44 3.42
C TYR A 52 16.80 6.53 2.34
N ARG A 53 15.94 6.35 1.33
CA ARG A 53 15.81 7.33 0.25
C ARG A 53 15.21 8.65 0.74
N TYR A 54 14.26 8.60 1.67
CA TYR A 54 13.69 9.81 2.27
C TYR A 54 14.75 10.58 3.07
N ALA A 55 15.61 9.88 3.81
CA ALA A 55 16.74 10.49 4.51
C ALA A 55 17.78 11.11 3.56
N VAL A 56 18.07 10.46 2.43
CA VAL A 56 18.94 11.01 1.36
C VAL A 56 18.31 12.24 0.70
N TRP A 57 16.99 12.26 0.56
CA TRP A 57 16.28 13.42 0.02
C TRP A 57 16.29 14.58 1.02
N LEU A 58 16.03 14.33 2.30
CA LEU A 58 16.07 15.34 3.37
C LEU A 58 17.47 15.89 3.65
N SER A 59 18.54 15.22 3.22
CA SER A 59 19.91 15.71 3.41
C SER A 59 20.28 16.82 2.42
N ARG A 60 19.44 17.10 1.40
CA ARG A 60 19.68 18.19 0.45
C ARG A 60 19.28 19.55 1.07
N PRO A 61 20.08 20.62 0.93
CA PRO A 61 19.79 21.92 1.55
C PRO A 61 18.37 22.49 1.30
N PRO A 62 17.80 22.46 0.08
CA PRO A 62 16.47 23.03 -0.15
C PRO A 62 15.36 22.24 0.55
N THR A 63 15.44 20.91 0.54
CA THR A 63 14.43 20.02 1.15
C THR A 63 14.56 20.02 2.67
N GLN A 64 15.78 20.13 3.20
CA GLN A 64 16.01 20.31 4.63
C GLN A 64 15.37 21.60 5.16
N THR A 65 15.48 22.69 4.39
CA THR A 65 14.88 23.98 4.75
C THR A 65 13.35 23.88 4.77
N LEU A 66 12.77 23.24 3.76
CA LEU A 66 11.33 22.97 3.70
C LEU A 66 10.87 22.16 4.91
N TRP A 67 11.53 21.04 5.20
CA TRP A 67 11.22 20.18 6.35
C TRP A 67 11.27 20.93 7.69
N ARG A 68 12.33 21.73 7.91
CA ARG A 68 12.45 22.54 9.13
C ARG A 68 11.32 23.56 9.26
N ARG A 69 10.88 24.18 8.16
CA ARG A 69 9.75 25.12 8.16
C ARG A 69 8.43 24.41 8.41
N SER A 70 8.19 23.27 7.78
CA SER A 70 6.99 22.45 8.00
C SER A 70 6.89 21.99 9.45
N LEU A 71 8.00 21.54 10.06
CA LEU A 71 8.03 21.19 11.49
C LEU A 71 7.76 22.39 12.39
N LYS A 72 8.39 23.55 12.13
CA LYS A 72 8.12 24.79 12.89
C LYS A 72 6.66 25.20 12.81
N PHE A 73 6.04 25.06 11.63
CA PHE A 73 4.62 25.33 11.44
C PHE A 73 3.74 24.34 12.22
N PHE A 74 4.04 23.05 12.14
CA PHE A 74 3.31 21.98 12.83
C PHE A 74 3.27 22.17 14.36
N PHE A 75 4.38 22.59 14.97
CA PHE A 75 4.47 22.87 16.41
C PHE A 75 4.01 24.29 16.80
N SER A 76 3.51 25.10 15.86
CA SER A 76 3.02 26.44 16.17
C SER A 76 1.53 26.44 16.53
N LEU A 77 1.09 27.39 17.36
CA LEU A 77 -0.34 27.60 17.66
C LEU A 77 -1.18 27.91 16.41
N HIS A 78 -0.55 28.39 15.34
CA HIS A 78 -1.20 28.66 14.05
C HIS A 78 -1.63 27.39 13.33
N PHE A 79 -1.03 26.23 13.64
CA PHE A 79 -1.42 24.95 13.08
C PHE A 79 -2.89 24.64 13.39
N PHE A 80 -3.29 24.77 14.66
CA PHE A 80 -4.66 24.49 15.09
C PHE A 80 -5.67 25.45 14.47
N ARG A 81 -5.31 26.73 14.31
CA ARG A 81 -6.16 27.74 13.63
C ARG A 81 -6.34 27.43 12.15
N THR A 82 -5.37 26.78 11.53
CA THR A 82 -5.34 26.47 10.09
C THR A 82 -5.80 25.04 9.81
N LEU A 83 -6.16 24.27 10.83
CA LEU A 83 -6.45 22.83 10.71
C LEU A 83 -7.55 22.53 9.68
N GLY A 84 -8.62 23.34 9.65
CA GLY A 84 -9.69 23.19 8.66
C GLY A 84 -9.20 23.37 7.22
N VAL A 85 -8.30 24.33 6.98
CA VAL A 85 -7.68 24.55 5.66
C VAL A 85 -6.75 23.40 5.30
N ILE A 86 -5.97 22.91 6.26
CA ILE A 86 -5.08 21.75 6.07
C ILE A 86 -5.88 20.51 5.70
N ILE A 87 -6.94 20.18 6.44
CA ILE A 87 -7.81 19.03 6.16
C ILE A 87 -8.45 19.18 4.78
N LYS A 88 -8.97 20.36 4.45
CA LYS A 88 -9.55 20.64 3.12
C LYS A 88 -8.52 20.43 2.01
N ASN A 89 -7.30 20.96 2.16
CA ASN A 89 -6.24 20.81 1.17
C ASN A 89 -5.76 19.36 1.06
N LEU A 90 -5.63 18.65 2.18
CA LEU A 90 -5.30 17.24 2.23
C LEU A 90 -6.33 16.42 1.45
N PHE A 91 -7.62 16.64 1.72
CA PHE A 91 -8.69 15.94 1.01
C PHE A 91 -8.70 16.27 -0.48
N GLN A 92 -8.60 17.55 -0.86
CA GLN A 92 -8.67 17.96 -2.26
C GLN A 92 -7.47 17.49 -3.09
N ASN A 93 -6.27 17.49 -2.52
CA ASN A 93 -5.03 17.20 -3.25
C ASN A 93 -4.58 15.75 -3.14
N ILE A 94 -4.85 15.07 -2.02
CA ILE A 94 -4.40 13.70 -1.77
C ILE A 94 -5.53 12.70 -2.00
N ALA A 95 -6.65 12.85 -1.28
CA ALA A 95 -7.76 11.90 -1.37
C ALA A 95 -8.49 12.00 -2.72
N ALA A 96 -8.92 13.21 -3.08
CA ALA A 96 -9.68 13.47 -4.29
C ALA A 96 -8.81 13.79 -5.52
N GLN A 97 -7.51 14.02 -5.36
CA GLN A 97 -6.57 14.30 -6.46
C GLN A 97 -7.07 15.34 -7.50
N LYS A 98 -7.81 16.37 -7.05
CA LYS A 98 -8.59 17.28 -7.93
C LYS A 98 -7.74 18.00 -8.98
N PHE A 99 -6.46 18.24 -8.70
CA PHE A 99 -5.54 18.88 -9.66
C PHE A 99 -5.35 18.05 -10.95
N ILE A 100 -5.51 16.72 -10.90
CA ILE A 100 -5.46 15.85 -12.10
C ILE A 100 -6.75 16.01 -12.90
N GLY A 101 -7.90 16.01 -12.20
CA GLY A 101 -9.23 16.14 -12.81
C GLY A 101 -9.40 17.44 -13.59
N LYS A 102 -8.83 18.54 -13.09
CA LYS A 102 -8.82 19.83 -13.80
C LYS A 102 -8.11 19.79 -15.15
N ARG A 103 -7.21 18.82 -15.38
CA ARG A 103 -6.44 18.70 -16.64
C ARG A 103 -7.00 17.63 -17.56
N SER A 104 -7.44 16.49 -17.02
CA SER A 104 -8.04 15.41 -17.80
C SER A 104 -8.84 14.48 -16.89
N PRO A 105 -10.15 14.28 -17.12
CA PRO A 105 -10.97 13.37 -16.34
C PRO A 105 -10.49 11.92 -16.49
N TYR A 106 -10.03 11.52 -17.68
CA TYR A 106 -9.46 10.19 -17.92
C TYR A 106 -8.23 9.94 -17.05
N ARG A 107 -7.26 10.88 -17.02
CA ARG A 107 -6.06 10.75 -16.17
C ARG A 107 -6.44 10.71 -14.69
N TRP A 108 -7.49 11.43 -14.30
CA TRP A 108 -7.97 11.45 -12.92
C TRP A 108 -8.53 10.10 -12.50
N VAL A 109 -9.47 9.52 -13.26
CA VAL A 109 -10.01 8.18 -12.96
C VAL A 109 -8.89 7.14 -12.92
N MET A 110 -8.00 7.15 -13.91
CA MET A 110 -6.85 6.25 -13.98
C MET A 110 -5.96 6.33 -12.71
N HIS A 111 -5.56 7.54 -12.30
CA HIS A 111 -4.74 7.71 -11.09
C HIS A 111 -5.50 7.43 -9.80
N PHE A 112 -6.79 7.77 -9.74
CA PHE A 112 -7.66 7.50 -8.60
C PHE A 112 -7.78 6.00 -8.35
N LEU A 113 -8.08 5.22 -9.40
CA LEU A 113 -8.20 3.77 -9.35
C LEU A 113 -6.90 3.10 -8.91
N ILE A 114 -5.77 3.48 -9.51
CA ILE A 114 -4.45 2.94 -9.12
C ILE A 114 -4.12 3.30 -7.67
N ALA A 115 -4.26 4.58 -7.29
CA ALA A 115 -3.86 5.06 -5.97
C ALA A 115 -4.73 4.48 -4.86
N TRP A 116 -6.06 4.56 -4.99
CA TRP A 116 -6.98 4.03 -3.97
C TRP A 116 -6.97 2.51 -3.94
N GLY A 117 -6.86 1.84 -5.08
CA GLY A 117 -6.71 0.38 -5.12
C GLY A 117 -5.48 -0.07 -4.35
N CYS A 118 -4.33 0.59 -4.52
CA CYS A 118 -3.11 0.29 -3.74
C CYS A 118 -3.27 0.63 -2.25
N LEU A 119 -3.80 1.82 -1.94
CA LEU A 119 -3.94 2.30 -0.55
C LEU A 119 -4.87 1.41 0.27
N LEU A 120 -6.03 1.04 -0.28
CA LEU A 120 -6.98 0.15 0.38
C LEU A 120 -6.39 -1.26 0.51
N ALA A 121 -5.70 -1.76 -0.53
CA ALA A 121 -5.01 -3.04 -0.44
C ALA A 121 -3.96 -3.05 0.68
N PHE A 122 -3.15 -2.00 0.82
CA PHE A 122 -2.20 -1.88 1.93
C PHE A 122 -2.87 -1.76 3.30
N ALA A 123 -3.97 -1.02 3.38
CA ALA A 123 -4.73 -0.86 4.62
C ALA A 123 -5.28 -2.19 5.16
N VAL A 124 -5.53 -3.17 4.28
CA VAL A 124 -5.98 -4.52 4.65
C VAL A 124 -4.79 -5.48 4.80
N THR A 125 -3.87 -5.49 3.84
CA THR A 125 -2.80 -6.51 3.80
C THR A 125 -1.71 -6.28 4.84
N PHE A 126 -1.31 -5.05 5.16
CA PHE A 126 -0.28 -4.85 6.18
C PHE A 126 -0.73 -5.29 7.58
N PRO A 127 -1.93 -4.93 8.08
CA PRO A 127 -2.42 -5.48 9.34
C PRO A 127 -2.48 -7.01 9.37
N LEU A 128 -2.88 -7.65 8.26
CA LEU A 128 -2.88 -9.12 8.15
C LEU A 128 -1.45 -9.68 8.23
N VAL A 129 -0.53 -9.16 7.42
CA VAL A 129 0.89 -9.57 7.41
C VAL A 129 1.56 -9.36 8.75
N PHE A 130 1.17 -8.33 9.51
CA PHE A 130 1.73 -8.04 10.83
C PHE A 130 1.08 -8.85 11.96
N GLY A 131 0.04 -9.65 11.67
CA GLY A 131 -0.75 -10.34 12.69
C GLY A 131 -1.55 -9.37 13.58
N TRP A 132 -1.74 -8.12 13.16
CA TRP A 132 -2.57 -7.14 13.86
C TRP A 132 -4.04 -7.34 13.58
N LEU A 133 -4.39 -7.88 12.41
CA LEU A 133 -5.74 -8.26 12.02
C LEU A 133 -5.76 -9.76 11.79
N HIS A 134 -6.69 -10.47 12.41
CA HIS A 134 -6.96 -11.88 12.12
C HIS A 134 -8.43 -12.19 12.40
N PHE A 135 -8.85 -13.37 11.95
CA PHE A 135 -10.23 -13.83 12.03
C PHE A 135 -10.28 -15.15 12.79
N GLU A 136 -11.22 -15.26 13.73
CA GLU A 136 -11.45 -16.49 14.49
C GLU A 136 -12.96 -16.76 14.57
N THR A 137 -13.32 -18.01 14.82
CA THR A 137 -14.70 -18.41 15.08
C THR A 137 -15.02 -18.20 16.57
N PRO A 138 -16.05 -17.42 16.92
CA PRO A 138 -16.40 -17.17 18.32
C PRO A 138 -16.94 -18.45 18.99
N VAL A 139 -16.61 -18.62 20.27
CA VAL A 139 -17.03 -19.78 21.07
C VAL A 139 -18.56 -19.83 21.14
N GLY A 140 -19.16 -20.96 20.74
CA GLY A 140 -20.61 -21.17 20.78
C GLY A 140 -21.37 -20.65 19.55
N GLN A 141 -20.70 -20.09 18.54
CA GLN A 141 -21.32 -19.65 17.28
C GLN A 141 -20.44 -20.06 16.08
N GLU A 142 -20.45 -21.35 15.76
CA GLU A 142 -19.53 -21.97 14.77
C GLU A 142 -19.66 -21.41 13.34
N HIS A 143 -20.80 -20.82 13.00
CA HIS A 143 -21.07 -20.24 11.68
C HIS A 143 -20.68 -18.76 11.56
N MET A 144 -20.29 -18.12 12.66
CA MET A 144 -19.96 -16.70 12.69
C MET A 144 -18.45 -16.49 12.62
N TYR A 145 -18.05 -15.32 12.14
CA TYR A 145 -16.66 -14.89 12.17
C TYR A 145 -16.50 -13.69 13.10
N GLN A 146 -15.40 -13.66 13.85
CA GLN A 146 -15.03 -12.55 14.72
C GLN A 146 -13.71 -11.95 14.26
N ILE A 147 -13.69 -10.62 14.11
CA ILE A 147 -12.49 -9.87 13.79
C ILE A 147 -11.74 -9.54 15.08
N TYR A 148 -10.46 -9.87 15.10
CA TYR A 148 -9.54 -9.44 16.14
C TYR A 148 -8.60 -8.37 15.61
N PHE A 149 -8.49 -7.27 16.34
CA PHE A 149 -7.58 -6.18 16.05
C PHE A 149 -6.62 -5.96 17.22
N PHE A 150 -5.31 -6.08 16.99
CA PHE A 150 -4.27 -6.11 18.03
C PHE A 150 -4.55 -7.15 19.15
N GLY A 151 -5.18 -8.27 18.80
CA GLY A 151 -5.60 -9.32 19.73
C GLY A 151 -6.79 -8.96 20.61
N PHE A 152 -7.48 -7.83 20.35
CA PHE A 152 -8.74 -7.52 20.99
C PHE A 152 -9.91 -7.92 20.08
N PRO A 153 -10.93 -8.62 20.60
CA PRO A 153 -12.13 -8.92 19.83
C PRO A 153 -12.87 -7.62 19.49
N THR A 154 -13.31 -7.48 18.24
CA THR A 154 -13.99 -6.26 17.77
C THR A 154 -15.42 -6.51 17.35
N VAL A 155 -15.63 -7.09 16.16
CA VAL A 155 -16.95 -7.30 15.57
C VAL A 155 -17.16 -8.76 15.23
N ILE A 156 -18.35 -9.27 15.55
CA ILE A 156 -18.84 -10.58 15.13
C ILE A 156 -19.80 -10.36 13.96
N PHE A 157 -19.64 -11.11 12.87
CA PHE A 157 -20.44 -10.97 11.66
C PHE A 157 -20.67 -12.33 10.98
N ASP A 158 -21.76 -12.40 10.21
CA ASP A 158 -22.07 -13.55 9.36
C ASP A 158 -21.22 -13.47 8.07
N PRO A 159 -20.41 -14.50 7.74
CA PRO A 159 -19.61 -14.53 6.52
C PRO A 159 -20.44 -14.46 5.23
N TYR A 160 -21.70 -14.91 5.26
CA TYR A 160 -22.62 -14.89 4.11
C TYR A 160 -23.48 -13.62 4.06
N GLY A 161 -23.42 -12.79 5.11
CA GLY A 161 -24.12 -11.51 5.18
C GLY A 161 -23.44 -10.39 4.39
N LEU A 162 -24.09 -9.23 4.33
CA LEU A 162 -23.59 -8.05 3.60
C LEU A 162 -22.20 -7.60 4.10
N MET A 163 -21.97 -7.63 5.42
CA MET A 163 -20.69 -7.26 6.02
C MET A 163 -19.59 -8.27 5.63
N GLY A 164 -19.88 -9.57 5.70
CA GLY A 164 -18.95 -10.62 5.28
C GLY A 164 -18.59 -10.50 3.80
N PHE A 165 -19.56 -10.23 2.93
CA PHE A 165 -19.33 -9.97 1.51
C PHE A 165 -18.29 -8.87 1.29
N PHE A 166 -18.44 -7.71 1.93
CA PHE A 166 -17.48 -6.60 1.75
C PHE A 166 -16.11 -6.90 2.34
N ILE A 167 -16.04 -7.54 3.52
CA ILE A 167 -14.76 -7.87 4.16
C ILE A 167 -13.98 -8.88 3.34
N PHE A 168 -14.60 -10.00 2.97
CA PHE A 168 -13.92 -11.07 2.23
C PHE A 168 -13.66 -10.72 0.75
N ASN A 169 -14.38 -9.74 0.19
CA ASN A 169 -14.12 -9.24 -1.17
C ASN A 169 -13.35 -7.92 -1.21
N ALA A 170 -12.91 -7.36 -0.08
CA ALA A 170 -12.21 -6.07 -0.04
C ALA A 170 -11.00 -6.03 -0.99
N LEU A 171 -10.17 -7.08 -0.98
CA LEU A 171 -9.02 -7.20 -1.86
C LEU A 171 -9.39 -7.47 -3.33
N ASN A 172 -10.53 -8.13 -3.59
CA ASN A 172 -11.04 -8.32 -4.94
C ASN A 172 -11.43 -6.97 -5.57
N PHE A 173 -12.13 -6.11 -4.81
CA PHE A 173 -12.45 -4.75 -5.27
C PHE A 173 -11.18 -3.94 -5.54
N CYS A 174 -10.18 -4.00 -4.66
CA CYS A 174 -8.90 -3.34 -4.87
C CYS A 174 -8.21 -3.81 -6.15
N SER A 175 -8.18 -5.13 -6.40
CA SER A 175 -7.60 -5.70 -7.61
C SER A 175 -8.31 -5.27 -8.88
N VAL A 176 -9.64 -5.22 -8.88
CA VAL A 176 -10.45 -4.73 -10.01
C VAL A 176 -10.13 -3.26 -10.30
N MET A 177 -10.08 -2.40 -9.27
CA MET A 177 -9.70 -1.00 -9.43
C MET A 177 -8.30 -0.89 -10.05
N ILE A 178 -7.33 -1.64 -9.52
CA ILE A 178 -5.96 -1.65 -10.02
C ILE A 178 -5.89 -2.11 -11.48
N ILE A 179 -6.60 -3.18 -11.84
CA ILE A 179 -6.63 -3.71 -13.22
C ILE A 179 -7.20 -2.66 -14.17
N ILE A 180 -8.35 -2.07 -13.86
CA ILE A 180 -8.95 -1.03 -14.72
C ILE A 180 -7.99 0.15 -14.85
N GLY A 181 -7.43 0.63 -13.73
CA GLY A 181 -6.50 1.75 -13.73
C GLY A 181 -5.20 1.48 -14.52
N THR A 182 -4.63 0.28 -14.39
CA THR A 182 -3.41 -0.12 -15.11
C THR A 182 -3.68 -0.34 -16.60
N VAL A 183 -4.81 -0.95 -16.98
CA VAL A 183 -5.24 -1.06 -18.38
C VAL A 183 -5.40 0.33 -18.99
N MET A 184 -6.09 1.26 -18.33
CA MET A 184 -6.19 2.65 -18.79
C MET A 184 -4.81 3.31 -18.97
N ALA A 185 -3.87 3.04 -18.07
CA ALA A 185 -2.52 3.56 -18.17
C ALA A 185 -1.75 2.95 -19.36
N PHE A 186 -1.88 1.64 -19.60
CA PHE A 186 -1.31 0.97 -20.76
C PHE A 186 -1.91 1.49 -22.07
N THR A 187 -3.23 1.66 -22.15
CA THR A 187 -3.90 2.24 -23.33
C THR A 187 -3.29 3.59 -23.69
N ARG A 188 -3.09 4.47 -22.72
CA ARG A 188 -2.42 5.76 -22.99
C ARG A 188 -0.99 5.61 -23.46
N ARG A 189 -0.23 4.69 -22.84
CA ARG A 189 1.19 4.49 -23.10
C ARG A 189 1.48 3.78 -24.42
N PHE A 190 0.53 3.04 -24.96
CA PHE A 190 0.67 2.35 -26.24
C PHE A 190 -0.01 3.07 -27.41
N LEU A 191 -0.99 3.95 -27.14
CA LEU A 191 -1.75 4.61 -28.20
C LEU A 191 -1.42 6.10 -28.38
N LEU A 192 -0.88 6.80 -27.36
CA LEU A 192 -0.62 8.24 -27.48
C LEU A 192 0.83 8.52 -27.89
N PRO A 193 1.08 9.12 -29.08
CA PRO A 193 2.43 9.35 -29.59
C PRO A 193 3.37 10.10 -28.62
N GLY A 194 2.84 11.12 -27.93
CA GLY A 194 3.64 11.91 -26.98
C GLY A 194 4.08 11.15 -25.72
N GLU A 195 3.37 10.09 -25.32
CA GLU A 195 3.78 9.23 -24.21
C GLU A 195 4.76 8.16 -24.70
N ILE A 196 4.57 7.65 -25.93
CA ILE A 196 5.43 6.63 -26.54
C ILE A 196 6.87 7.13 -26.72
N THR A 197 7.04 8.39 -27.11
CA THR A 197 8.36 8.98 -27.39
C THR A 197 9.17 9.29 -26.12
N THR A 198 8.50 9.43 -24.98
CA THR A 198 9.13 9.86 -23.72
C THR A 198 9.21 8.76 -22.66
N GLN A 199 8.43 7.68 -22.82
CA GLN A 199 8.39 6.61 -21.83
C GLN A 199 9.66 5.76 -21.80
N THR A 200 9.99 5.25 -20.62
CA THR A 200 11.07 4.30 -20.41
C THR A 200 10.53 3.02 -19.81
N PHE A 201 10.99 1.85 -20.26
CA PHE A 201 10.50 0.57 -19.73
C PHE A 201 10.57 0.52 -18.19
N ALA A 202 11.73 0.86 -17.62
CA ALA A 202 12.00 0.74 -16.19
C ALA A 202 11.14 1.66 -15.31
N ASN A 203 10.82 2.88 -15.76
CA ASN A 203 10.10 3.85 -14.93
C ASN A 203 8.62 3.98 -15.31
N ASP A 204 8.20 3.52 -16.48
CA ASP A 204 6.85 3.75 -17.00
C ASP A 204 6.03 2.49 -17.17
N LEU A 205 6.60 1.43 -17.76
CA LEU A 205 5.88 0.19 -18.03
C LEU A 205 6.05 -0.84 -16.91
N LEU A 206 7.29 -1.02 -16.42
CA LEU A 206 7.60 -1.97 -15.36
C LEU A 206 6.75 -1.78 -14.07
N PRO A 207 6.56 -0.55 -13.52
CA PRO A 207 5.66 -0.37 -12.38
C PRO A 207 4.22 -0.82 -12.65
N LEU A 208 3.71 -0.55 -13.86
CA LEU A 208 2.34 -0.92 -14.24
C LEU A 208 2.21 -2.43 -14.42
N LEU A 209 3.23 -3.08 -15.00
CA LEU A 209 3.26 -4.53 -15.17
C LEU A 209 3.29 -5.24 -13.82
N ILE A 210 4.18 -4.82 -12.91
CA ILE A 210 4.27 -5.39 -11.57
C ILE A 210 2.92 -5.24 -10.84
N LEU A 211 2.32 -4.04 -10.89
CA LEU A 211 1.06 -3.79 -10.20
C LEU A 211 -0.11 -4.59 -10.81
N PHE A 212 -0.17 -4.68 -12.14
CA PHE A 212 -1.12 -5.52 -12.85
C PHE A 212 -0.95 -7.00 -12.49
N SER A 213 0.29 -7.51 -12.46
CA SER A 213 0.59 -8.89 -12.06
C SER A 213 0.13 -9.21 -10.64
N VAL A 214 0.36 -8.31 -9.68
CA VAL A 214 -0.12 -8.48 -8.30
C VAL A 214 -1.64 -8.57 -8.24
N ALA A 215 -2.35 -7.65 -8.91
CA ALA A 215 -3.81 -7.62 -8.89
C ALA A 215 -4.44 -8.84 -9.58
N VAL A 216 -3.91 -9.23 -10.75
CA VAL A 216 -4.41 -10.37 -11.52
C VAL A 216 -4.18 -11.67 -10.74
N THR A 217 -2.95 -11.91 -10.26
CA THR A 217 -2.65 -13.13 -9.49
C THR A 217 -3.46 -13.19 -8.18
N GLY A 218 -3.75 -12.04 -7.55
CA GLY A 218 -4.63 -11.97 -6.39
C GLY A 218 -6.07 -12.39 -6.70
N LEU A 219 -6.66 -11.89 -7.80
CA LEU A 219 -7.99 -12.33 -8.24
C LEU A 219 -8.03 -13.80 -8.63
N PHE A 220 -6.94 -14.34 -9.17
CA PHE A 220 -6.87 -15.77 -9.50
C PHE A 220 -6.94 -16.67 -8.27
N LEU A 221 -6.53 -16.21 -7.08
CA LEU A 221 -6.74 -16.96 -5.83
C LEU A 221 -8.23 -17.12 -5.54
N THR A 222 -8.97 -16.02 -5.59
CA THR A 222 -10.43 -16.03 -5.44
C THR A 222 -11.07 -16.90 -6.51
N TYR A 223 -10.66 -16.75 -7.78
CA TYR A 223 -11.19 -17.55 -8.87
C TYR A 223 -10.98 -19.06 -8.66
N ASP A 224 -9.78 -19.48 -8.25
CA ASP A 224 -9.49 -20.89 -7.99
C ASP A 224 -10.31 -21.44 -6.82
N THR A 225 -10.44 -20.68 -5.73
CA THR A 225 -11.28 -21.09 -4.59
C THR A 225 -12.77 -21.24 -4.95
N HIS A 226 -13.33 -20.32 -5.74
CA HIS A 226 -14.75 -20.32 -6.07
C HIS A 226 -15.12 -21.24 -7.24
N PHE A 227 -14.30 -21.30 -8.29
CA PHE A 227 -14.65 -21.99 -9.54
C PHE A 227 -13.89 -23.29 -9.76
N LEU A 228 -12.67 -23.41 -9.21
CA LEU A 228 -11.81 -24.58 -9.39
C LEU A 228 -11.67 -25.42 -8.10
N ALA A 229 -12.49 -25.14 -7.09
CA ALA A 229 -12.49 -25.80 -5.78
C ALA A 229 -11.12 -25.85 -5.09
N GLY A 230 -10.26 -24.84 -5.33
CA GLY A 230 -8.96 -24.71 -4.66
C GLY A 230 -7.84 -25.62 -5.20
N ARG A 231 -8.05 -26.29 -6.35
CA ARG A 231 -7.11 -27.31 -6.87
C ARG A 231 -5.70 -26.76 -7.13
N HIS A 232 -5.57 -25.49 -7.51
CA HIS A 232 -4.28 -24.88 -7.84
C HIS A 232 -3.85 -23.84 -6.80
N TYR A 233 -4.56 -23.72 -5.69
CA TYR A 233 -4.40 -22.64 -4.71
C TYR A 233 -2.96 -22.53 -4.22
N ARG A 234 -2.27 -23.65 -3.97
CA ARG A 234 -0.88 -23.64 -3.51
C ARG A 234 0.09 -23.05 -4.54
N VAL A 235 -0.10 -23.38 -5.82
CA VAL A 235 0.74 -22.85 -6.91
C VAL A 235 0.44 -21.37 -7.12
N LEU A 236 -0.85 -21.01 -7.20
CA LEU A 236 -1.28 -19.63 -7.40
C LEU A 236 -0.87 -18.72 -6.23
N SER A 237 -0.99 -19.18 -4.99
CA SER A 237 -0.57 -18.42 -3.81
C SER A 237 0.94 -18.20 -3.79
N THR A 238 1.72 -19.19 -4.21
CA THR A 238 3.17 -19.04 -4.38
C THR A 238 3.50 -17.98 -5.45
N ILE A 239 2.86 -18.05 -6.62
CA ILE A 239 3.03 -17.06 -7.69
C ILE A 239 2.64 -15.66 -7.20
N HIS A 240 1.48 -15.53 -6.57
CA HIS A 240 1.01 -14.27 -6.01
C HIS A 240 2.00 -13.71 -4.98
N CYS A 241 2.48 -14.56 -4.05
CA CYS A 241 3.52 -14.20 -3.08
C CYS A 241 4.75 -13.60 -3.76
N TRP A 242 5.29 -14.25 -4.79
CA TRP A 242 6.44 -13.72 -5.54
C TRP A 242 6.15 -12.38 -6.18
N THR A 243 4.99 -12.20 -6.82
CA THR A 243 4.63 -10.91 -7.42
C THR A 243 4.55 -9.78 -6.39
N VAL A 244 4.01 -10.06 -5.20
CA VAL A 244 3.91 -9.07 -4.12
C VAL A 244 5.29 -8.75 -3.53
N VAL A 245 6.14 -9.75 -3.31
CA VAL A 245 7.50 -9.53 -2.82
C VAL A 245 8.31 -8.69 -3.82
N ILE A 246 8.23 -8.99 -5.12
CA ILE A 246 8.85 -8.18 -6.18
C ILE A 246 8.32 -6.74 -6.13
N PHE A 247 7.01 -6.57 -5.97
CA PHE A 247 6.41 -5.24 -5.83
C PHE A 247 6.94 -4.47 -4.62
N LEU A 248 6.99 -5.09 -3.44
CA LEU A 248 7.50 -4.47 -2.22
C LEU A 248 8.99 -4.10 -2.33
N ILE A 249 9.81 -4.96 -2.96
CA ILE A 249 11.22 -4.67 -3.24
C ILE A 249 11.37 -3.52 -4.24
N TYR A 250 10.51 -3.45 -5.25
CA TYR A 250 10.53 -2.39 -6.26
C TYR A 250 10.02 -1.05 -5.72
N LEU A 251 9.09 -1.05 -4.77
CA LEU A 251 8.42 0.12 -4.19
C LEU A 251 9.38 1.26 -3.81
N PRO A 252 10.47 1.04 -3.03
CA PRO A 252 11.40 2.11 -2.69
C PRO A 252 12.17 2.64 -3.90
N PHE A 253 12.37 1.89 -4.98
CA PHE A 253 13.24 2.29 -6.10
C PHE A 253 12.48 2.84 -7.30
N GLY A 254 11.23 2.44 -7.49
CA GLY A 254 10.42 2.85 -8.63
C GLY A 254 9.77 4.22 -8.52
N LYS A 255 8.88 4.52 -9.47
CA LYS A 255 8.04 5.74 -9.45
C LYS A 255 7.10 5.82 -8.24
N PHE A 256 6.79 4.71 -7.60
CA PHE A 256 5.93 4.67 -6.40
C PHE A 256 6.51 5.49 -5.23
N PHE A 257 7.83 5.65 -5.17
CA PHE A 257 8.47 6.46 -4.14
C PHE A 257 8.06 7.95 -4.17
N PHE A 258 7.63 8.48 -5.33
CA PHE A 258 7.13 9.86 -5.43
C PHE A 258 5.84 10.11 -4.64
N PHE A 259 5.09 9.06 -4.28
CA PHE A 259 3.94 9.18 -3.38
C PHE A 259 4.34 9.81 -2.03
N PHE A 260 5.44 9.34 -1.43
CA PHE A 260 5.93 9.84 -0.13
C PHE A 260 6.46 11.27 -0.19
N PHE A 261 6.97 11.71 -1.35
CA PHE A 261 7.45 13.09 -1.52
C PHE A 261 6.33 14.11 -1.57
N ARG A 262 5.15 13.72 -2.05
CA ARG A 262 4.06 14.67 -2.23
C ARG A 262 3.50 15.20 -0.92
N PHE A 263 3.52 14.40 0.14
CA PHE A 263 3.15 14.84 1.49
C PHE A 263 4.07 15.93 2.03
N ALA A 264 5.34 15.98 1.60
CA ALA A 264 6.33 16.90 2.13
C ALA A 264 6.36 18.27 1.42
N GLN A 265 5.66 18.41 0.28
CA GLN A 265 5.63 19.62 -0.55
C GLN A 265 4.32 20.43 -0.45
N MET A 266 3.36 20.00 0.38
CA MET A 266 2.11 20.71 0.66
C MET A 266 2.23 21.55 1.93
#